data_AF-A0A8T6VFE1-F1
#
_entry.id   AF-A0A8T6VFE1-F1
#
_cell.length_a   1.000
_cell.length_b   1.000
_cell.length_c   1.000
_cell.angle_alpha   90.00
_cell.angle_beta   90.00
_cell.angle_gamma   90.00
#
_symmetry.space_group_name_H-M   'P 1'
#
loop_
_entity.id
_entity.type
_entity.pdbx_description
1 polymer ?
#
loop_
_entity_poly.entity_id
_entity_poly.type
_entity_poly.pdbx_seq_one_letter_code
_entity_poly.pdbx_strand_id
1 'polypeptide(L)'
;EGETLLNISSPHTYIINDVLATIGDEEGELYKEGGFFSNTESPPTTYDLTISVAGSGTTVPAPGVYSFVEGTVVDVYAFPDSGWMLDRWELNSVDVGASTPYSIVI
;
A
#
# COMPACT_ATOMS: atom_id res chain seq x y z
N GLU A 1 2.26 22.77 -40.65
CA GLU A 1 1.66 21.59 -40.01
C GLU A 1 2.61 21.21 -38.88
N GLY A 2 2.22 21.46 -37.65
CA GLY A 2 3.08 21.31 -36.48
C GLY A 2 2.56 20.17 -35.64
N GLU A 3 3.29 19.05 -35.61
CA GLU A 3 3.00 17.95 -34.70
C GLU A 3 3.44 18.36 -33.30
N THR A 4 2.48 18.48 -32.37
CA THR A 4 2.77 18.83 -30.98
C THR A 4 3.14 17.54 -30.23
N LEU A 5 4.44 17.41 -29.94
CA LEU A 5 5.02 16.30 -29.19
C LEU A 5 4.50 16.28 -27.74
N LEU A 6 4.04 15.11 -27.28
CA LEU A 6 3.64 14.86 -25.90
C LEU A 6 4.92 14.62 -25.07
N ASN A 7 5.37 15.63 -24.32
CA ASN A 7 6.52 15.48 -23.42
C ASN A 7 6.04 15.02 -22.04
N ILE A 8 6.30 13.77 -21.72
CA ILE A 8 5.93 13.13 -20.44
C ILE A 8 7.08 13.34 -19.45
N SER A 9 7.16 14.52 -18.82
CA SER A 9 8.21 14.81 -17.85
C SER A 9 7.72 14.98 -16.40
N SER A 10 6.42 14.82 -16.12
CA SER A 10 5.92 14.80 -14.73
C SER A 10 4.62 14.02 -14.63
N PRO A 11 4.48 13.10 -13.65
CA PRO A 11 3.27 12.28 -13.50
C PRO A 11 2.03 13.03 -13.01
N HIS A 12 2.07 14.37 -12.86
CA HIS A 12 1.06 15.11 -12.08
C HIS A 12 0.39 16.28 -12.81
N THR A 13 0.50 16.43 -14.13
CA THR A 13 -0.29 17.48 -14.82
C THR A 13 -0.62 17.12 -16.26
N TYR A 14 -1.91 17.03 -16.56
CA TYR A 14 -2.43 16.86 -17.92
C TYR A 14 -3.01 18.21 -18.41
N ILE A 15 -2.56 18.69 -19.57
CA ILE A 15 -3.24 19.78 -20.30
C ILE A 15 -3.98 19.14 -21.46
N ILE A 16 -5.30 18.98 -21.33
CA ILE A 16 -6.16 18.49 -22.42
C ILE A 16 -6.83 19.71 -23.05
N ASN A 17 -6.33 20.14 -24.20
CA ASN A 17 -7.03 21.12 -25.01
C ASN A 17 -8.18 20.42 -25.76
N ASP A 18 -9.39 20.64 -25.26
CA ASP A 18 -10.63 20.67 -26.05
C ASP A 18 -11.32 19.37 -26.46
N VAL A 19 -11.45 18.39 -25.56
CA VAL A 19 -12.54 17.40 -25.69
C VAL A 19 -13.03 17.00 -24.29
N LEU A 20 -14.35 17.03 -24.10
CA LEU A 20 -15.06 16.40 -22.98
C LEU A 20 -14.78 14.89 -22.99
N ALA A 21 -13.63 14.48 -22.45
CA ALA A 21 -13.32 13.10 -22.21
C ALA A 21 -13.65 12.80 -20.75
N THR A 22 -14.68 12.00 -20.52
CA THR A 22 -14.80 11.22 -19.28
C THR A 22 -13.62 10.25 -19.29
N ILE A 23 -12.58 10.55 -18.50
CA ILE A 23 -11.54 9.58 -18.16
C ILE A 23 -11.77 9.27 -16.69
N GLY A 24 -12.23 8.06 -16.42
CA GLY A 24 -12.61 7.58 -15.11
C GLY A 24 -13.25 6.22 -15.27
N ASP A 25 -12.44 5.18 -15.30
CA ASP A 25 -12.82 3.88 -14.76
C ASP A 25 -12.79 3.98 -13.23
N GLU A 26 -13.99 3.95 -12.65
CA GLU A 26 -14.38 3.66 -11.26
C GLU A 26 -13.70 4.30 -10.03
N GLU A 27 -12.60 5.07 -10.09
CA GLU A 27 -11.95 5.57 -8.84
C GLU A 27 -11.64 7.07 -8.70
N GLY A 28 -11.77 7.93 -9.72
CA GLY A 28 -11.34 9.33 -9.58
C GLY A 28 -12.24 10.36 -10.25
N GLU A 29 -13.12 11.03 -9.49
CA GLU A 29 -13.90 12.19 -9.96
C GLU A 29 -12.96 13.41 -10.15
N LEU A 30 -12.72 13.84 -11.39
CA LEU A 30 -11.94 15.05 -11.70
C LEU A 30 -12.80 16.31 -11.53
N TYR A 31 -12.51 17.15 -10.54
CA TYR A 31 -13.20 18.43 -10.35
C TYR A 31 -12.61 19.51 -11.26
N LYS A 32 -13.48 20.20 -12.01
CA LYS A 32 -13.09 21.32 -12.87
C LYS A 32 -13.02 22.61 -12.06
N GLU A 33 -11.81 23.06 -11.71
CA GLU A 33 -11.57 24.41 -11.20
C GLU A 33 -10.73 25.20 -12.21
N GLY A 34 -11.23 26.35 -12.67
CA GLY A 34 -10.43 27.29 -13.47
C GLY A 34 -9.96 26.83 -14.86
N GLY A 35 -10.46 25.70 -15.39
CA GLY A 35 -10.03 25.17 -16.69
C GLY A 35 -8.86 24.18 -16.62
N PHE A 36 -8.42 23.82 -15.41
CA PHE A 36 -7.52 22.71 -15.17
C PHE A 36 -8.32 21.53 -14.61
N PHE A 37 -8.05 20.32 -15.11
CA PHE A 37 -8.51 19.09 -14.48
C PHE A 37 -7.45 18.70 -13.47
N SER A 38 -7.80 18.69 -12.18
CA SER A 38 -6.94 18.15 -11.14
C SER A 38 -7.43 16.75 -10.80
N ASN A 39 -6.55 15.76 -10.87
CA ASN A 39 -6.82 14.51 -10.18
C ASN A 39 -6.76 14.80 -8.68
N THR A 40 -7.87 14.63 -7.97
CA THR A 40 -7.93 14.81 -6.51
C THR A 40 -7.50 13.56 -5.75
N GLU A 41 -7.15 12.49 -6.46
CA GLU A 41 -6.61 11.29 -5.84
C GLU A 41 -5.16 11.54 -5.41
N SER A 42 -4.97 11.70 -4.09
CA SER A 42 -3.63 11.62 -3.50
C SER A 42 -3.05 10.26 -3.85
N PRO A 43 -1.76 10.16 -4.26
CA PRO A 43 -1.15 8.86 -4.46
C PRO A 43 -1.32 8.01 -3.19
N PRO A 44 -1.55 6.70 -3.32
CA PRO A 44 -1.74 5.81 -2.17
C PRO A 44 -0.51 5.88 -1.26
N THR A 45 -0.73 6.12 0.03
CA THR A 45 0.32 6.06 1.04
C THR A 45 0.78 4.61 1.18
N THR A 46 2.09 4.35 1.16
CA THR A 46 2.66 3.01 1.34
C THR A 46 3.52 2.93 2.59
N TYR A 47 3.45 1.81 3.29
CA TYR A 47 4.25 1.53 4.48
C TYR A 47 4.98 0.19 4.35
N ASP A 48 6.16 0.11 4.97
CA ASP A 48 6.97 -1.09 5.02
C ASP A 48 6.68 -1.89 6.31
N LEU A 49 6.09 -3.07 6.14
CA LEU A 49 5.95 -4.07 7.21
C LEU A 49 7.21 -4.92 7.27
N THR A 50 7.91 -4.88 8.40
CA THR A 50 9.05 -5.76 8.68
C THR A 50 8.61 -6.92 9.57
N ILE A 51 8.74 -8.15 9.06
CA ILE A 51 8.46 -9.38 9.80
C ILE A 51 9.80 -9.99 10.22
N SER A 52 9.94 -10.26 11.52
CA SER A 52 11.12 -10.94 12.07
C SER A 52 10.71 -11.97 13.12
N VAL A 53 11.55 -12.98 13.32
CA VAL A 53 11.31 -14.05 14.28
C VAL A 53 12.44 -14.04 15.30
N ALA A 54 12.06 -14.02 16.58
CA ALA A 54 12.96 -14.26 17.69
C ALA A 54 12.69 -15.65 18.27
N GLY A 55 13.68 -16.55 18.23
CA GLY A 55 13.54 -17.94 18.68
C GLY A 55 13.58 -18.94 17.53
N SER A 56 12.91 -20.09 17.69
CA SER A 56 12.83 -21.15 16.67
C SER A 56 11.39 -21.32 16.16
N GLY A 57 11.26 -21.36 14.84
CA GLY A 57 10.00 -21.43 14.13
C GLY A 57 10.03 -20.60 12.84
N THR A 58 8.90 -20.56 12.15
CA THR A 58 8.72 -19.81 10.91
C THR A 58 7.44 -18.99 10.94
N THR A 59 7.33 -17.99 10.06
CA THR A 59 6.12 -17.21 9.88
C THR A 59 5.64 -17.30 8.43
N VAL A 60 4.36 -17.03 8.21
CA VAL A 60 3.80 -16.76 6.89
C VAL A 60 3.06 -15.42 6.95
N PRO A 61 3.49 -14.38 6.20
CA PRO A 61 4.65 -14.35 5.31
C PRO A 61 5.99 -14.62 6.03
N ALA A 62 6.99 -15.08 5.27
CA ALA A 62 8.32 -15.35 5.80
C ALA A 62 8.96 -14.06 6.36
N PRO A 63 9.95 -14.17 7.26
CA PRO A 63 10.67 -13.00 7.75
C PRO A 63 11.28 -12.19 6.58
N GLY A 64 11.03 -10.89 6.57
CA GLY A 64 11.35 -10.01 5.46
C GLY A 64 10.72 -8.64 5.57
N VAL A 65 10.97 -7.80 4.58
CA VAL A 65 10.37 -6.46 4.44
C VAL A 65 9.38 -6.50 3.28
N TYR A 66 8.16 -6.02 3.53
CA TYR A 66 7.06 -6.02 2.59
C TYR A 66 6.42 -4.63 2.53
N SER A 67 6.25 -4.08 1.34
CA SER A 67 5.59 -2.78 1.16
C SER A 67 4.11 -2.97 0.85
N PHE A 68 3.25 -2.32 1.63
CA PHE A 68 1.80 -2.38 1.50
C PHE A 68 1.20 -0.98 1.41
N VAL A 69 0.05 -0.88 0.76
CA VAL A 69 -0.75 0.35 0.74
C VAL A 69 -1.48 0.50 2.08
N GLU A 70 -1.60 1.73 2.57
CA GLU A 70 -2.42 2.08 3.74
C GLU A 70 -3.84 1.49 3.61
N GLY A 71 -4.36 0.94 4.70
CA GLY A 71 -5.63 0.23 4.77
C GLY A 71 -5.56 -1.25 4.37
N THR A 72 -4.40 -1.76 3.93
CA THR A 72 -4.24 -3.19 3.62
C THR A 72 -4.30 -4.02 4.90
N VAL A 73 -5.11 -5.08 4.90
CA VAL A 73 -5.14 -6.08 5.97
C VAL A 73 -4.17 -7.21 5.64
N VAL A 74 -3.21 -7.46 6.54
CA VAL A 74 -2.19 -8.49 6.40
C VAL A 74 -2.31 -9.50 7.53
N ASP A 75 -2.55 -10.76 7.20
CA ASP A 75 -2.58 -11.86 8.17
C ASP A 75 -1.20 -12.51 8.30
N VAL A 76 -0.66 -12.52 9.51
CA VAL A 76 0.62 -13.16 9.84
C VAL A 76 0.39 -14.41 10.69
N TYR A 77 0.86 -15.55 10.19
CA TYR A 77 0.79 -16.85 10.84
C TYR A 77 2.14 -17.19 11.47
N ALA A 78 2.13 -17.82 12.65
CA ALA A 78 3.33 -18.38 13.28
C ALA A 78 3.26 -19.90 13.29
N PHE A 79 4.39 -20.53 12.95
CA PHE A 79 4.60 -21.96 13.01
C PHE A 79 5.82 -22.25 13.88
N PRO A 80 5.62 -22.42 15.21
CA PRO A 80 6.70 -22.77 16.13
C PRO A 80 7.31 -24.14 15.80
N ASP A 81 8.61 -24.29 16.02
CA ASP A 81 9.29 -25.58 15.89
C ASP A 81 8.94 -26.54 17.05
N SER A 82 9.29 -27.83 16.91
CA SER A 82 9.03 -28.82 17.94
C SER A 82 9.65 -28.42 19.29
N GLY A 83 8.82 -28.36 20.33
CA GLY A 83 9.23 -27.93 21.67
C GLY A 83 9.18 -26.42 21.90
N TRP A 84 8.78 -25.64 20.89
CA TRP A 84 8.56 -24.20 20.98
C TRP A 84 7.06 -23.87 20.92
N MET A 85 6.71 -22.73 21.49
CA MET A 85 5.39 -22.10 21.34
C MET A 85 5.58 -20.62 21.05
N LEU A 86 4.61 -20.01 20.37
CA LEU A 86 4.60 -18.56 20.21
C LEU A 86 4.36 -17.92 21.59
N ASP A 87 5.31 -17.07 22.01
CA ASP A 87 5.21 -16.31 23.27
C ASP A 87 4.26 -15.12 23.10
N ARG A 88 4.56 -14.23 22.14
CA ARG A 88 3.74 -13.09 21.74
C ARG A 88 4.15 -12.54 20.38
N TRP A 89 3.25 -11.80 19.77
CA TRP A 89 3.53 -10.86 18.70
C TRP A 89 3.88 -9.49 19.30
N GLU A 90 4.82 -8.80 18.67
CA GLU A 90 5.20 -7.45 19.03
C GLU A 90 5.11 -6.55 17.80
N LEU A 91 4.31 -5.49 17.90
CA LEU A 91 4.16 -4.48 16.85
C LEU A 91 4.62 -3.14 17.39
N ASN A 92 5.68 -2.56 16.81
CA ASN A 92 6.27 -1.30 17.27
C ASN A 92 6.58 -1.28 18.78
N SER A 93 7.17 -2.37 19.29
CA SER A 93 7.49 -2.57 20.72
C SER A 93 6.27 -2.67 21.64
N VAL A 94 5.08 -2.92 21.09
CA VAL A 94 3.84 -3.16 21.85
C VAL A 94 3.46 -4.63 21.73
N ASP A 95 3.20 -5.28 22.87
CA ASP A 95 2.64 -6.63 22.92
C ASP A 95 1.18 -6.61 22.41
N VAL A 96 0.93 -7.35 21.34
CA VAL A 96 -0.39 -7.46 20.69
C VAL A 96 -1.01 -8.86 20.86
N GLY A 97 -0.44 -9.69 21.73
CA GLY A 97 -0.93 -11.01 22.10
C GLY A 97 -0.27 -12.16 21.31
N ALA A 98 -0.72 -13.39 21.57
CA ALA A 98 -0.10 -14.61 21.05
C ALA A 98 -1.02 -15.41 20.10
N SER A 99 -2.12 -14.82 19.64
CA SER A 99 -3.06 -15.49 18.73
C SER A 99 -2.46 -15.63 17.34
N THR A 100 -2.70 -16.77 16.69
CA THR A 100 -2.31 -16.96 15.28
C THR A 100 -3.53 -17.38 14.44
N PRO A 101 -3.82 -16.70 13.32
CA PRO A 101 -3.10 -15.55 12.76
C PRO A 101 -3.26 -14.26 13.58
N TYR A 102 -2.32 -13.32 13.39
CA TYR A 102 -2.44 -11.93 13.81
C TYR A 102 -2.68 -11.05 12.59
N SER A 103 -3.77 -10.27 12.60
CA SER A 103 -4.16 -9.39 11.51
C SER A 103 -3.67 -7.96 11.78
N ILE A 104 -2.87 -7.44 10.86
CA ILE A 104 -2.32 -6.09 10.89
C ILE A 104 -3.08 -5.25 9.86
N VAL A 105 -3.54 -4.07 10.27
CA VAL A 105 -3.99 -3.04 9.33
C VAL A 105 -2.83 -2.08 9.16
N ILE A 106 -2.30 -2.00 7.94
CA ILE A 106 -1.27 -1.04 7.54
C ILE A 106 -1.87 0.36 7.50
#